data_AF-A0A258X674-F1
#
_entry.id   AF-A0A258X674-F1
#
_cell.length_a   1.000
_cell.length_b   1.000
_cell.length_c   1.000
_cell.angle_alpha   90.00
_cell.angle_beta   90.00
_cell.angle_gamma   90.00
#
_symmetry.space_group_name_H-M   'P 1'
#
loop_
_entity.id
_entity.type
_entity.pdbx_description
1 polymer ?
#
loop_
_entity_poly.entity_id
_entity_poly.type
_entity_poly.pdbx_seq_one_letter_code
_entity_poly.pdbx_strand_id
1 'polypeptide(L)'
;MSHYADKYNRSLKSLSATDTSVEEYQEKSKKVRREKEAFLNREFDYRDYVFAPEGYEGVMLFLYSMIIPYLIALSFLFLFIAKSSYQLFLEFNLTSYLIIWAIGYEICAVLAIIIFFYSWFREKDTVEIPTGKKGEKRRTSPRFRN
;
A
#
# COMPACT_ATOMS: atom_id res chain seq x y z
N MET A 1 -20.55 35.81 -50.04
CA MET A 1 -20.98 34.43 -49.69
C MET A 1 -19.88 33.59 -49.01
N SER A 2 -18.59 33.72 -49.36
CA SER A 2 -17.47 32.96 -48.75
C SER A 2 -17.31 33.12 -47.22
N HIS A 3 -17.49 34.33 -46.69
CA HIS A 3 -17.28 34.64 -45.26
C HIS A 3 -18.27 33.95 -44.29
N TYR A 4 -19.47 33.55 -44.77
CA TYR A 4 -20.46 32.87 -43.94
C TYR A 4 -20.18 31.37 -43.79
N ALA A 5 -19.63 30.74 -44.83
CA ALA A 5 -19.28 29.31 -44.80
C ALA A 5 -18.16 29.01 -43.79
N ASP A 6 -17.19 29.93 -43.67
CA ASP A 6 -16.05 29.77 -42.77
C ASP A 6 -16.43 29.87 -41.28
N LYS A 7 -17.39 30.75 -40.94
CA LYS A 7 -17.89 30.88 -39.57
C LYS A 7 -18.66 29.64 -39.11
N TYR A 8 -19.39 29.00 -40.02
CA TYR A 8 -20.13 27.77 -39.72
C TYR A 8 -19.19 26.59 -39.48
N ASN A 9 -18.16 26.44 -40.33
CA ASN A 9 -17.18 25.36 -40.21
C ASN A 9 -16.34 25.45 -38.92
N ARG A 10 -16.00 26.66 -38.47
CA ARG A 10 -15.33 26.88 -37.18
C ARG A 10 -16.19 26.49 -35.98
N SER A 11 -17.48 26.82 -36.01
CA SER A 11 -18.42 26.47 -34.93
C SER A 11 -18.64 24.95 -34.81
N LEU A 12 -18.69 24.25 -35.94
CA LEU A 12 -18.78 22.79 -35.97
C LEU A 12 -17.51 22.11 -35.43
N LYS A 13 -16.33 22.61 -35.81
CA LYS A 13 -15.06 22.10 -35.27
C LYS A 13 -14.96 22.28 -33.76
N SER A 14 -15.37 23.43 -33.21
CA SER A 14 -15.34 23.65 -31.76
C SER A 14 -16.33 22.79 -30.97
N LEU A 15 -17.51 22.51 -31.53
CA LEU A 15 -18.46 21.57 -30.92
C LEU A 15 -17.87 20.15 -30.87
N SER A 16 -17.36 19.65 -32.01
CA SER A 16 -16.76 18.32 -32.09
C SER A 16 -15.54 18.16 -31.17
N ALA A 17 -14.71 19.20 -31.02
CA ALA A 17 -13.56 19.19 -30.13
C ALA A 17 -13.97 19.17 -28.65
N THR A 18 -15.07 19.85 -28.31
CA THR A 18 -15.61 19.85 -26.94
C THR A 18 -16.17 18.47 -26.59
N ASP A 19 -16.94 17.85 -27.49
CA ASP A 19 -17.50 16.51 -27.28
C ASP A 19 -16.40 15.45 -27.15
N THR A 20 -15.38 15.50 -28.03
CA THR A 20 -14.23 14.59 -27.97
C THR A 20 -13.46 14.72 -26.65
N SER A 21 -13.32 15.94 -26.13
CA SER A 21 -12.64 16.18 -24.85
C SER A 21 -13.45 15.63 -23.66
N VAL A 22 -14.77 15.80 -23.68
CA VAL A 22 -15.67 15.34 -22.61
C VAL A 22 -15.71 13.80 -22.58
N GLU A 23 -15.73 13.15 -23.73
CA GLU A 23 -15.61 11.68 -23.83
C GLU A 23 -14.27 11.19 -23.28
N GLU A 24 -13.15 11.85 -23.61
CA GLU A 24 -11.82 11.49 -23.09
C GLU A 24 -11.73 11.63 -21.56
N TYR A 25 -12.32 12.69 -20.98
CA TYR A 25 -12.41 12.87 -19.53
C TYR A 25 -13.31 11.81 -18.86
N GLN A 26 -14.40 11.41 -19.51
CA GLN A 26 -15.28 10.35 -19.01
C GLN A 26 -14.59 8.97 -19.07
N GLU A 27 -13.81 8.68 -20.11
CA GLU A 27 -13.06 7.43 -20.19
C GLU A 27 -11.92 7.37 -19.17
N LYS A 28 -11.17 8.45 -18.99
CA LYS A 28 -10.12 8.53 -17.96
C LYS A 28 -10.69 8.36 -16.55
N SER A 29 -11.81 9.01 -16.23
CA SER A 29 -12.45 8.86 -14.91
C SER A 29 -13.03 7.45 -14.69
N LYS A 30 -13.61 6.81 -15.72
CA LYS A 30 -14.02 5.41 -15.66
C LYS A 30 -12.84 4.46 -15.45
N LYS A 31 -11.70 4.71 -16.10
CA LYS A 31 -10.49 3.88 -15.95
C LYS A 31 -9.88 4.00 -14.55
N VAL A 32 -9.73 5.23 -14.04
CA VAL A 32 -9.24 5.48 -12.66
C VAL A 32 -10.17 4.85 -11.63
N ARG A 33 -11.48 4.90 -11.85
CA ARG A 33 -12.46 4.25 -10.97
C ARG A 33 -12.34 2.73 -11.00
N ARG A 34 -12.17 2.11 -12.17
CA ARG A 34 -11.93 0.67 -12.30
C ARG A 34 -10.62 0.23 -11.64
N GLU A 35 -9.56 1.01 -11.77
CA GLU A 35 -8.29 0.74 -11.09
C GLU A 35 -8.46 0.82 -9.57
N LYS A 36 -9.15 1.84 -9.07
CA LYS A 36 -9.46 1.98 -7.63
C LYS A 36 -10.33 0.83 -7.10
N GLU A 37 -11.34 0.42 -7.84
CA GLU A 37 -12.18 -0.74 -7.52
C GLU A 37 -11.38 -2.05 -7.56
N ALA A 38 -10.44 -2.20 -8.51
CA ALA A 38 -9.56 -3.37 -8.58
C ALA A 38 -8.54 -3.45 -7.42
N PHE A 39 -8.08 -2.33 -6.88
CA PHE A 39 -7.25 -2.30 -5.67
C PHE A 39 -8.03 -2.66 -4.40
N LEU A 40 -9.29 -2.22 -4.28
CA LEU A 40 -10.14 -2.52 -3.13
C LEU A 40 -10.69 -3.95 -3.16
N ASN A 41 -10.92 -4.52 -4.34
CA ASN A 41 -11.39 -5.89 -4.54
C ASN A 41 -10.27 -6.93 -4.57
N ARG A 42 -9.04 -6.56 -4.22
CA ARG A 42 -7.96 -7.53 -4.11
C ARG A 42 -8.22 -8.35 -2.84
N GLU A 43 -8.76 -9.55 -3.02
CA GLU A 43 -8.90 -10.53 -1.93
C GLU A 43 -7.51 -10.79 -1.35
N PHE A 44 -7.25 -10.23 -0.18
CA PHE A 44 -6.03 -10.49 0.56
C PHE A 44 -6.20 -11.86 1.21
N ASP A 45 -5.58 -12.90 0.65
CA ASP A 45 -5.67 -14.24 1.21
C ASP A 45 -4.79 -14.34 2.47
N TYR A 46 -5.41 -14.20 3.64
CA TYR A 46 -4.74 -14.27 4.94
C TYR A 46 -4.60 -15.71 5.47
N ARG A 47 -5.11 -16.72 4.75
CA ARG A 47 -5.05 -18.13 5.14
C ARG A 47 -3.62 -18.65 5.24
N ASP A 48 -2.72 -18.15 4.38
CA ASP A 48 -1.31 -18.54 4.38
C ASP A 48 -0.50 -17.90 5.52
N TYR A 49 -1.04 -16.85 6.16
CA TYR A 49 -0.30 -16.05 7.14
C TYR A 49 -0.78 -16.24 8.58
N VAL A 50 -2.00 -16.75 8.77
CA VAL A 50 -2.67 -16.87 10.07
C VAL A 50 -2.86 -18.35 10.36
N PHE A 51 -2.26 -18.85 11.45
CA PHE A 51 -2.54 -20.20 11.95
C PHE A 51 -3.95 -20.26 12.54
N ALA A 52 -4.96 -20.35 11.67
CA ALA A 52 -6.36 -20.45 12.05
C ALA A 52 -6.99 -21.72 11.44
N PRO A 53 -7.83 -22.44 12.19
CA PRO A 53 -8.66 -23.49 11.62
C PRO A 53 -9.66 -22.91 10.61
N GLU A 54 -9.95 -23.66 9.55
CA GLU A 54 -10.86 -23.25 8.48
C GLU A 54 -12.22 -22.79 9.06
N GLY A 55 -12.69 -21.61 8.61
CA GLY A 55 -13.96 -21.02 9.05
C GLY A 55 -13.90 -20.18 10.33
N TYR A 56 -12.76 -20.13 11.05
CA TYR A 56 -12.58 -19.30 12.27
C TYR A 56 -11.62 -18.12 12.08
N GLU A 57 -11.24 -17.82 10.85
CA GLU A 57 -10.26 -16.79 10.49
C GLU A 57 -10.58 -15.42 11.13
N GLY A 58 -11.84 -14.98 11.04
CA GLY A 58 -12.27 -13.69 11.62
C GLY A 58 -12.17 -13.63 13.14
N VAL A 59 -12.50 -14.74 13.82
CA VAL A 59 -12.40 -14.82 15.30
C VAL A 59 -10.94 -14.83 15.72
N MET A 60 -10.09 -15.57 15.02
CA MET A 60 -8.65 -15.61 15.29
C MET A 60 -7.99 -14.25 15.05
N LEU A 61 -8.36 -13.55 13.98
CA LEU A 61 -7.89 -12.19 13.72
C LEU A 61 -8.29 -11.21 14.84
N PHE A 62 -9.54 -11.28 15.30
CA PHE A 62 -9.99 -10.47 16.44
C PHE A 62 -9.19 -10.80 17.71
N LEU A 63 -8.99 -12.09 17.98
CA LEU A 63 -8.23 -12.54 19.13
C LEU A 63 -6.77 -12.09 19.06
N TYR A 64 -6.12 -12.18 17.90
CA TYR A 64 -4.78 -11.66 17.67
C TYR A 64 -4.72 -10.15 17.87
N SER A 65 -5.72 -9.41 17.38
CA SER A 65 -5.82 -7.97 17.61
C SER A 65 -5.91 -7.65 19.10
N MET A 66 -6.58 -8.47 19.92
CA MET A 66 -6.60 -8.27 21.37
C MET A 66 -5.29 -8.69 22.07
N ILE A 67 -4.78 -9.88 21.78
CA ILE A 67 -3.70 -10.51 22.57
C ILE A 67 -2.34 -9.88 22.25
N ILE A 68 -2.04 -9.63 20.98
CA ILE A 68 -0.73 -9.13 20.54
C ILE A 68 -0.34 -7.81 21.25
N PRO A 69 -1.15 -6.73 21.18
CA PRO A 69 -0.79 -5.46 21.81
C PRO A 69 -0.72 -5.61 23.33
N TYR A 70 -1.57 -6.44 23.94
CA TYR A 70 -1.51 -6.70 25.38
C TYR A 70 -0.18 -7.34 25.79
N LEU A 71 0.30 -8.37 25.08
CA LEU A 71 1.58 -9.01 25.37
C LEU A 71 2.77 -8.07 25.17
N ILE A 72 2.71 -7.23 24.15
CA ILE A 72 3.74 -6.21 23.88
C ILE A 72 3.78 -5.19 25.02
N ALA A 73 2.62 -4.66 25.43
CA ALA A 73 2.53 -3.75 26.56
C ALA A 73 3.05 -4.37 27.85
N LEU A 74 2.69 -5.62 28.11
CA LEU A 74 3.09 -6.34 29.32
C LEU A 74 4.61 -6.50 29.38
N SER A 75 5.21 -6.91 28.27
CA SER A 75 6.66 -7.06 28.12
C SER A 75 7.37 -5.71 28.28
N PHE A 76 6.81 -4.66 27.68
CA PHE A 76 7.33 -3.29 27.81
C PHE A 76 7.26 -2.79 29.26
N LEU A 77 6.11 -2.97 29.92
CA LEU A 77 5.90 -2.57 31.32
C LEU A 77 6.88 -3.32 32.24
N PHE A 78 7.08 -4.62 32.02
CA PHE A 78 8.00 -5.43 32.78
C PHE A 78 9.46 -4.99 32.62
N LEU A 79 9.91 -4.77 31.39
CA LEU A 79 11.31 -4.44 31.10
C LEU A 79 11.65 -2.97 31.38
N PHE A 80 10.80 -2.03 30.96
CA PHE A 80 11.11 -0.60 31.02
C PHE A 80 10.66 0.06 32.32
N ILE A 81 9.46 -0.28 32.81
CA ILE A 81 8.90 0.37 34.00
C ILE A 81 9.30 -0.38 35.27
N ALA A 82 9.06 -1.69 35.31
CA ALA A 82 9.39 -2.52 36.48
C ALA A 82 10.88 -2.91 36.57
N LYS A 83 11.69 -2.57 35.56
CA LYS A 83 13.13 -2.90 35.49
C LYS A 83 13.42 -4.39 35.79
N SER A 84 12.56 -5.29 35.27
CA SER A 84 12.64 -6.74 35.48
C SER A 84 12.44 -7.20 36.94
N SER A 85 11.90 -6.36 37.82
CA SER A 85 11.51 -6.76 39.18
C SER A 85 10.06 -7.27 39.20
N TYR A 86 9.90 -8.56 39.52
CA TYR A 86 8.56 -9.17 39.66
C TYR A 86 7.73 -8.53 40.76
N GLN A 87 8.36 -8.10 41.87
CA GLN A 87 7.66 -7.46 42.98
C GLN A 87 7.03 -6.13 42.55
N LEU A 88 7.83 -5.29 41.86
CA LEU A 88 7.36 -3.99 41.36
C LEU A 88 6.30 -4.14 40.27
N PHE A 89 6.43 -5.18 39.45
CA PHE A 89 5.50 -5.46 38.36
C PHE A 89 4.12 -5.91 38.86
N LEU A 90 4.07 -6.75 39.89
CA LEU A 90 2.82 -7.21 40.51
C LEU A 90 2.14 -6.13 41.35
N GLU A 91 2.91 -5.19 41.89
CA GLU A 91 2.39 -4.02 42.61
C GLU A 91 1.74 -3.00 41.67
N PHE A 92 2.13 -3.01 40.39
CA PHE A 92 1.43 -2.25 39.37
C PHE A 92 0.00 -2.79 39.21
N ASN A 93 -0.99 -1.90 39.13
CA ASN A 93 -2.39 -2.29 39.15
C ASN A 93 -2.82 -2.92 37.81
N LEU A 94 -2.43 -4.18 37.60
CA LEU A 94 -2.68 -5.00 36.40
C LEU A 94 -4.17 -5.17 36.10
N THR A 95 -5.02 -4.87 37.08
CA THR A 95 -6.48 -4.85 36.99
C THR A 95 -7.00 -3.90 35.92
N SER A 96 -6.22 -2.89 35.52
CA SER A 96 -6.57 -1.98 34.43
C SER A 96 -6.21 -2.56 33.06
N TYR A 97 -6.80 -3.70 32.71
CA TYR A 97 -6.57 -4.40 31.43
C TYR A 97 -6.65 -3.46 30.22
N LEU A 98 -7.69 -2.61 30.16
CA LEU A 98 -7.91 -1.68 29.06
C LEU A 98 -6.78 -0.64 28.91
N ILE A 99 -6.18 -0.21 30.03
CA ILE A 99 -5.08 0.75 30.02
C ILE A 99 -3.82 0.09 29.46
N ILE A 100 -3.49 -1.11 29.95
CA ILE A 100 -2.34 -1.89 29.47
C ILE A 100 -2.52 -2.19 27.98
N TRP A 101 -3.72 -2.61 27.58
CA TRP A 101 -4.07 -2.88 26.19
C TRP A 101 -3.89 -1.64 25.30
N ALA A 102 -4.39 -0.46 25.72
CA ALA A 102 -4.24 0.79 24.99
C ALA A 102 -2.75 1.19 24.83
N ILE A 103 -1.95 1.10 25.90
CA ILE A 103 -0.50 1.34 25.84
C ILE A 103 0.17 0.41 24.80
N GLY A 104 -0.30 -0.83 24.71
CA GLY A 104 0.18 -1.80 23.71
C GLY A 104 -0.01 -1.34 22.28
N TYR A 105 -1.17 -0.77 21.96
CA TYR A 105 -1.44 -0.20 20.64
C TYR A 105 -0.54 0.99 20.33
N GLU A 106 -0.27 1.86 21.29
CA GLU A 106 0.64 2.99 21.09
C GLU A 106 2.05 2.51 20.70
N ILE A 107 2.56 1.49 21.40
CA ILE A 107 3.88 0.91 21.09
C ILE A 107 3.87 0.29 19.68
N CYS A 108 2.83 -0.47 19.33
CA CYS A 108 2.68 -1.05 17.99
C CYS A 108 2.61 0.03 16.90
N ALA A 109 1.88 1.12 17.15
CA ALA A 109 1.73 2.23 16.22
C ALA A 109 3.06 2.95 16.00
N VAL A 110 3.82 3.23 17.06
CA VAL A 110 5.15 3.84 16.94
C VAL A 110 6.09 2.95 16.12
N LEU A 111 6.10 1.63 16.37
CA LEU A 111 6.89 0.69 15.58
C LEU A 111 6.47 0.68 14.11
N ALA A 112 5.17 0.67 13.82
CA ALA A 112 4.65 0.73 12.45
C ALA A 112 5.10 2.02 11.75
N ILE A 113 4.99 3.18 12.42
CA ILE A 113 5.44 4.47 11.89
C ILE A 113 6.94 4.46 11.61
N ILE A 114 7.76 3.91 12.50
CA ILE A 114 9.21 3.78 12.30
C ILE A 114 9.50 2.93 11.05
N ILE A 115 8.81 1.80 10.87
CA ILE A 115 8.97 0.93 9.70
C ILE A 115 8.56 1.67 8.41
N PHE A 116 7.43 2.37 8.42
CA PHE A 116 6.99 3.17 7.29
C PHE A 116 8.00 4.27 6.95
N PHE A 117 8.52 4.97 7.96
CA PHE A 117 9.50 6.03 7.78
C PHE A 117 10.83 5.48 7.25
N TYR A 118 11.28 4.33 7.77
CA TYR A 118 12.46 3.64 7.29
C TYR A 118 12.31 3.20 5.83
N SER A 119 11.17 2.60 5.48
CA SER A 119 10.87 2.20 4.10
C SER A 119 10.84 3.41 3.16
N TRP A 120 10.26 4.52 3.61
CA TRP A 120 10.22 5.77 2.85
C TRP A 120 11.61 6.36 2.61
N PHE A 121 12.49 6.29 3.61
CA PHE A 121 13.86 6.76 3.46
C PHE A 121 14.65 5.90 2.47
N ARG A 122 14.49 4.58 2.54
CA ARG A 122 15.18 3.63 1.64
C ARG A 122 14.86 3.82 0.16
N GLU A 123 13.64 4.23 -0.17
CA GLU A 123 13.23 4.49 -1.57
C GLU A 123 14.04 5.63 -2.21
N LYS A 124 14.48 6.62 -1.41
CA LYS A 124 15.25 7.77 -1.91
C LYS A 124 16.70 7.43 -2.29
N ASP A 125 17.21 6.32 -1.79
CA ASP A 125 18.59 5.89 -2.02
C ASP A 125 18.74 4.97 -3.27
N THR A 126 17.62 4.56 -3.89
CA THR A 126 17.60 3.62 -5.04
C THR A 126 17.50 4.27 -6.43
N VAL A 127 17.81 5.56 -6.57
CA VAL A 127 17.89 6.23 -7.89
C VAL A 127 19.33 6.37 -8.36
N GLU A 128 20.06 5.26 -8.50
CA GLU A 128 21.17 5.13 -9.46
C GLU A 128 21.31 3.67 -9.92
N ILE A 129 20.60 3.31 -10.99
CA ILE A 129 21.11 2.29 -11.92
C ILE A 129 21.16 2.93 -13.30
N PRO A 130 22.30 3.49 -13.73
CA PRO A 130 22.53 3.72 -15.14
C PRO A 130 22.67 2.35 -15.80
N THR A 131 21.59 1.83 -16.40
CA THR A 131 21.69 0.74 -17.38
C THR A 131 22.38 1.27 -18.63
N GLY A 132 23.70 1.35 -18.55
CA GLY A 132 24.60 1.59 -19.66
C GLY A 132 24.66 0.38 -20.58
N LYS A 133 24.24 0.61 -21.82
CA LYS A 133 24.74 0.02 -23.08
C LYS A 133 25.36 -1.40 -23.03
N LYS A 134 24.64 -2.38 -23.56
CA LYS A 134 25.19 -3.42 -24.46
C LYS A 134 24.57 -3.16 -25.83
N GLY A 135 25.25 -2.67 -26.87
CA GLY A 135 26.63 -2.94 -27.24
C GLY A 135 26.73 -4.19 -28.11
N GLU A 136 26.07 -4.15 -29.27
CA GLU A 136 26.56 -4.63 -30.57
C GLU A 136 27.58 -5.79 -30.56
N LYS A 137 27.13 -6.99 -30.98
CA LYS A 137 27.99 -7.95 -31.69
C LYS A 137 27.34 -8.37 -33.00
N ARG A 138 27.78 -7.71 -34.06
CA ARG A 138 27.83 -8.23 -35.44
C ARG A 138 28.34 -9.68 -35.44
N ARG A 139 27.59 -10.59 -36.06
CA ARG A 139 28.08 -11.77 -36.81
C ARG A 139 27.08 -12.03 -37.94
N THR A 140 27.26 -11.40 -39.10
CA THR A 140 27.75 -12.05 -40.33
C THR A 140 27.13 -13.41 -40.62
N SER A 141 26.33 -13.43 -41.69
CA SER A 141 25.79 -14.58 -42.43
C SER A 141 26.78 -15.73 -42.63
N PRO A 142 26.26 -16.97 -42.74
CA PRO A 142 26.61 -17.80 -43.87
C PRO A 142 25.37 -18.21 -44.67
N ARG A 143 25.39 -17.74 -45.91
CA ARG A 143 24.74 -18.28 -47.10
C ARG A 143 24.82 -19.82 -47.10
N PHE A 144 23.69 -20.51 -46.95
CA PHE A 144 23.55 -21.88 -47.43
C PHE A 144 22.56 -21.92 -48.57
N ARG A 145 23.11 -22.39 -49.69
CA ARG A 145 22.53 -22.65 -51.00
C ARG A 145 21.80 -24.00 -50.89
N ASN A 146 20.59 -24.07 -51.42
CA ASN A 146 20.05 -25.19 -52.20
C ASN A 146 18.85 -24.69 -52.98
#